data_AF-A0A9X2AJF4-F1
#
_entry.id   AF-A0A9X2AJF4-F1
#
_cell.length_a   1.000
_cell.length_b   1.000
_cell.length_c   1.000
_cell.angle_alpha   90.00
_cell.angle_beta   90.00
_cell.angle_gamma   90.00
#
_symmetry.space_group_name_H-M   'P 1'
#
loop_
_entity.id
_entity.type
_entity.pdbx_description
1 polymer ?
#
loop_
_entity_poly.entity_id
_entity_poly.type
_entity_poly.pdbx_seq_one_letter_code
_entity_poly.pdbx_strand_id
1 'polypeptide(L)'
;MDIILNELSVKEHYLPATAEDANKLLDQWLEIVESIVRQHRTTPQFRPPFKTATSFSNLVVAADGHVFSQWVKNMPIERRALALSATKAGWFIRESYPEYRFGSPVPSHCQDSECVGFAYAIENNCLTWSLDANQEWTDYQYDLVRLVIDEDGGDIDEETISAWHIPASGLNATHQLYFDNLLSAAEKQIAQSCRSGQDLLDNWENWFSVLRLTSVAEYGLRTLPGAMVQPIAERLITLQRYFKHWDGAPADYSFLGFHTTPESPRRQKELISLTLTLPDRTDVLMDWHMRYPLGQRGAGRLFFVPDSTTLTCYIGYIGSKDGVT
;
A
#
# COMPACT_ATOMS: atom_id res chain seq x y z
N MET A 1 -1.24 7.76 -6.21
CA MET A 1 -0.84 7.31 -4.88
C MET A 1 -1.94 7.68 -3.93
N ASP A 2 -2.28 6.79 -3.02
CA ASP A 2 -3.34 7.04 -2.05
C ASP A 2 -2.78 7.75 -0.79
N ILE A 3 -3.64 8.44 -0.06
CA ILE A 3 -3.40 9.04 1.25
C ILE A 3 -4.33 8.34 2.21
N ILE A 4 -3.78 7.75 3.25
CA ILE A 4 -4.49 6.83 4.11
C ILE A 4 -4.75 7.51 5.43
N LEU A 5 -5.99 7.50 5.92
CA LEU A 5 -6.24 7.97 7.27
C LEU A 5 -5.55 7.07 8.29
N ASN A 6 -4.83 7.69 9.21
CA ASN A 6 -4.50 7.10 10.50
C ASN A 6 -5.73 7.15 11.42
N GLU A 7 -6.43 6.04 11.53
CA GLU A 7 -7.67 5.93 12.31
C GLU A 7 -7.46 6.12 13.82
N LEU A 8 -6.22 6.05 14.32
CA LEU A 8 -5.94 6.35 15.72
C LEU A 8 -6.26 7.80 16.07
N SER A 9 -6.07 8.72 15.12
CA SER A 9 -6.34 10.15 15.28
C SER A 9 -7.82 10.51 15.48
N VAL A 10 -8.74 9.57 15.25
CA VAL A 10 -10.18 9.78 15.42
C VAL A 10 -10.78 8.91 16.53
N LYS A 11 -9.96 8.31 17.39
CA LYS A 11 -10.44 7.63 18.61
C LYS A 11 -10.95 8.65 19.63
N GLU A 12 -11.85 8.23 20.52
CA GLU A 12 -12.52 9.10 21.50
C GLU A 12 -11.58 10.04 22.28
N HIS A 13 -10.37 9.58 22.61
CA HIS A 13 -9.36 10.39 23.33
C HIS A 13 -8.82 11.59 22.53
N TYR A 14 -8.96 11.56 21.20
CA TYR A 14 -8.47 12.56 20.26
C TYR A 14 -9.55 13.47 19.72
N LEU A 15 -10.80 13.27 20.15
CA LEU A 15 -11.89 14.06 19.63
C LEU A 15 -11.84 15.47 20.22
N PRO A 16 -11.96 16.51 19.37
CA PRO A 16 -12.21 17.87 19.82
C PRO A 16 -13.35 17.94 20.83
N ALA A 17 -13.27 18.85 21.79
CA ALA A 17 -14.28 19.00 22.83
C ALA A 17 -15.65 19.43 22.27
N THR A 18 -15.66 20.17 21.16
CA THR A 18 -16.87 20.78 20.58
C THR A 18 -17.00 20.50 19.08
N ALA A 19 -18.25 20.52 18.60
CA ALA A 19 -18.55 20.51 17.17
C ALA A 19 -17.84 21.63 16.38
N GLU A 20 -17.64 22.81 16.98
CA GLU A 20 -16.98 23.93 16.31
C GLU A 20 -15.51 23.62 16.01
N ASP A 21 -14.80 23.07 16.99
CA ASP A 21 -13.39 22.71 16.84
C ASP A 21 -13.20 21.54 15.87
N ALA A 22 -14.10 20.56 15.90
CA ALA A 22 -14.13 19.47 14.93
C ALA A 22 -14.35 19.98 13.50
N ASN A 23 -15.28 20.93 13.30
CA ASN A 23 -15.53 21.51 11.99
C ASN A 23 -14.30 22.25 11.45
N LYS A 24 -13.56 22.98 12.31
CA LYS A 24 -12.31 23.66 11.91
C LYS A 24 -11.26 22.65 11.43
N LEU A 25 -11.05 21.55 12.14
CA LEU A 25 -10.09 20.51 11.73
C LEU A 25 -10.49 19.82 10.44
N LEU A 26 -11.78 19.51 10.28
CA LEU A 26 -12.29 18.89 9.07
C LEU A 26 -12.22 19.85 7.86
N ASP A 27 -12.44 21.15 8.07
CA ASP A 27 -12.26 22.16 7.03
C ASP A 27 -10.79 22.29 6.60
N GLN A 28 -9.85 22.32 7.55
CA GLN A 28 -8.41 22.30 7.28
C GLN A 28 -7.99 21.05 6.50
N TRP A 29 -8.50 19.89 6.91
CA TRP A 29 -8.29 18.64 6.17
C TRP A 29 -8.81 18.74 4.73
N LEU A 30 -10.04 19.23 4.54
CA LEU A 30 -10.63 19.34 3.21
C LEU A 30 -9.85 20.32 2.32
N GLU A 31 -9.26 21.37 2.88
CA GLU A 31 -8.34 22.26 2.17
C GLU A 31 -7.07 21.54 1.68
N ILE A 32 -6.50 20.65 2.49
CA ILE A 32 -5.39 19.79 2.07
C ILE A 32 -5.83 18.88 0.92
N VAL A 33 -6.99 18.22 1.05
CA VAL A 33 -7.56 17.37 0.00
C VAL A 33 -7.74 18.16 -1.30
N GLU A 34 -8.32 19.36 -1.22
CA GLU A 34 -8.52 20.23 -2.37
C GLU A 34 -7.20 20.66 -3.03
N SER A 35 -6.20 21.02 -2.22
CA SER A 35 -4.87 21.40 -2.71
C SER A 35 -4.25 20.26 -3.53
N ILE A 36 -4.28 19.04 -2.99
CA ILE A 36 -3.75 17.85 -3.65
C ILE A 36 -4.52 17.55 -4.93
N VAL A 37 -5.85 17.61 -4.89
CA VAL A 37 -6.69 17.41 -6.08
C VAL A 37 -6.37 18.46 -7.16
N ARG A 38 -6.20 19.73 -6.79
CA ARG A 38 -5.87 20.81 -7.74
C ARG A 38 -4.50 20.59 -8.40
N GLN A 39 -3.51 20.14 -7.64
CA GLN A 39 -2.17 19.83 -8.15
C GLN A 39 -2.19 18.67 -9.16
N HIS A 40 -3.13 17.73 -9.04
CA HIS A 40 -3.20 16.52 -9.87
C HIS A 40 -4.36 16.48 -10.89
N ARG A 41 -5.13 17.56 -11.01
CA ARG A 41 -6.32 17.69 -11.89
C ARG A 41 -6.06 17.51 -13.39
N THR A 42 -4.81 17.48 -13.84
CA THR A 42 -4.46 17.23 -15.24
C THR A 42 -4.70 15.79 -15.70
N THR A 43 -5.02 14.88 -14.77
CA THR A 43 -5.28 13.47 -15.08
C THR A 43 -6.79 13.21 -15.21
N PRO A 44 -7.32 12.86 -16.40
CA PRO A 44 -8.77 12.71 -16.65
C PRO A 44 -9.51 11.67 -15.79
N GLN A 45 -8.80 10.87 -15.01
CA GLN A 45 -9.34 9.79 -14.17
C GLN A 45 -9.03 9.98 -12.68
N PHE A 46 -8.56 11.18 -12.27
CA PHE A 46 -8.14 11.43 -10.91
C PHE A 46 -9.31 11.32 -9.92
N ARG A 47 -9.30 10.26 -9.11
CA ARG A 47 -10.11 10.18 -7.89
C ARG A 47 -9.30 10.79 -6.74
N PRO A 48 -9.95 11.42 -5.75
CA PRO A 48 -9.24 11.89 -4.57
C PRO A 48 -8.48 10.71 -3.98
N PRO A 49 -7.18 10.86 -3.68
CA PRO A 49 -6.33 9.74 -3.29
C PRO A 49 -6.67 9.20 -1.89
N PHE A 50 -7.68 9.74 -1.21
CA PHE A 50 -7.90 9.46 0.18
C PHE A 50 -8.66 8.13 0.40
N LYS A 51 -8.15 7.32 1.33
CA LYS A 51 -8.77 6.05 1.75
C LYS A 51 -8.81 5.96 3.27
N THR A 52 -9.87 5.37 3.78
CA THR A 52 -10.06 5.14 5.22
C THR A 52 -10.43 3.68 5.45
N ALA A 53 -9.98 3.07 6.55
CA ALA A 53 -10.34 1.69 6.90
C ALA A 53 -11.84 1.55 7.16
N THR A 54 -12.48 2.60 7.68
CA THR A 54 -13.91 2.66 7.97
C THR A 54 -14.53 3.92 7.35
N SER A 55 -15.81 3.85 6.98
CA SER A 55 -16.50 5.04 6.43
C SER A 55 -16.71 6.09 7.51
N PHE A 56 -16.51 7.36 7.16
CA PHE A 56 -16.75 8.46 8.10
C PHE A 56 -18.21 8.81 8.27
N SER A 57 -19.13 8.28 7.47
CA SER A 57 -20.52 8.76 7.44
C SER A 57 -21.18 8.87 8.83
N ASN A 58 -20.86 7.93 9.73
CA ASN A 58 -21.37 7.91 11.11
C ASN A 58 -20.26 8.02 12.17
N LEU A 59 -19.05 8.45 11.77
CA LEU A 59 -17.94 8.63 12.69
C LEU A 59 -18.24 9.82 13.61
N VAL A 60 -18.10 9.61 14.92
CA VAL A 60 -18.12 10.67 15.92
C VAL A 60 -16.80 11.44 15.80
N VAL A 61 -16.90 12.75 15.59
CA VAL A 61 -15.76 13.64 15.33
C VAL A 61 -15.58 14.70 16.42
N ALA A 62 -16.43 14.71 17.45
CA ALA A 62 -16.28 15.55 18.64
C ALA A 62 -16.83 14.83 19.89
N ALA A 63 -16.30 15.17 21.06
CA ALA A 63 -16.68 14.56 22.35
C ALA A 63 -18.15 14.83 22.73
N ASP A 64 -18.78 15.86 22.17
CA ASP A 64 -20.21 16.18 22.34
C ASP A 64 -21.15 15.28 21.51
N GLY A 65 -20.61 14.32 20.76
CA GLY A 65 -21.36 13.40 19.91
C GLY A 65 -21.61 13.94 18.49
N HIS A 66 -21.00 15.06 18.09
CA HIS A 66 -21.05 15.54 16.72
C HIS A 66 -20.50 14.47 15.76
N VAL A 67 -21.23 14.21 14.67
CA VAL A 67 -20.83 13.21 13.66
C VAL A 67 -20.48 13.86 12.33
N PHE A 68 -19.56 13.26 11.60
CA PHE A 68 -19.09 13.76 10.30
C PHE A 68 -20.22 14.05 9.30
N SER A 69 -21.28 13.22 9.28
CA SER A 69 -22.44 13.47 8.39
C SER A 69 -23.16 14.78 8.66
N GLN A 70 -23.09 15.31 9.89
CA GLN A 70 -23.65 16.61 10.24
C GLN A 70 -22.78 17.76 9.68
N TRP A 71 -21.45 17.63 9.74
CA TRP A 71 -20.52 18.59 9.13
C TRP A 71 -20.72 18.71 7.61
N VAL A 72 -20.73 17.58 6.89
CA VAL A 72 -20.89 17.60 5.41
C VAL A 72 -22.26 18.07 4.93
N LYS A 73 -23.30 18.05 5.77
CA LYS A 73 -24.68 18.36 5.37
C LYS A 73 -24.85 19.81 4.90
N ASN A 74 -24.09 20.73 5.50
CA ASN A 74 -24.22 22.17 5.27
C ASN A 74 -23.26 22.70 4.19
N MET A 75 -22.53 21.82 3.51
CA MET A 75 -21.54 22.20 2.51
C MET A 75 -22.13 22.40 1.10
N PRO A 76 -21.45 23.20 0.25
CA PRO A 76 -21.67 23.20 -1.18
C PRO A 76 -21.55 21.78 -1.76
N ILE A 77 -22.36 21.49 -2.78
CA ILE A 77 -22.48 20.15 -3.40
C ILE A 77 -21.11 19.59 -3.82
N GLU A 78 -20.26 20.40 -4.45
CA GLU A 78 -18.95 19.96 -4.93
C GLU A 78 -17.99 19.59 -3.78
N ARG A 79 -17.90 20.45 -2.76
CA ARG A 79 -17.09 20.20 -1.55
C ARG A 79 -17.58 18.95 -0.81
N ARG A 80 -18.90 18.81 -0.67
CA ARG A 80 -19.53 17.63 -0.07
C ARG A 80 -19.18 16.35 -0.82
N ALA A 81 -19.29 16.37 -2.14
CA ALA A 81 -18.97 15.21 -2.98
C ALA A 81 -17.49 14.81 -2.84
N LEU A 82 -16.58 15.80 -2.78
CA LEU A 82 -15.16 15.56 -2.54
C LEU A 82 -14.91 14.92 -1.17
N ALA A 83 -15.45 15.50 -0.10
CA ALA A 83 -15.30 14.98 1.26
C ALA A 83 -15.82 13.55 1.41
N LEU A 84 -17.00 13.25 0.86
CA LEU A 84 -17.58 11.90 0.88
C LEU A 84 -16.77 10.90 0.04
N SER A 85 -16.24 11.34 -1.10
CA SER A 85 -15.38 10.50 -1.93
C SER A 85 -14.06 10.18 -1.21
N ALA A 86 -13.49 11.15 -0.49
CA ALA A 86 -12.23 11.01 0.24
C ALA A 86 -12.35 10.19 1.54
N THR A 87 -13.56 9.97 2.05
CA THR A 87 -13.82 9.28 3.33
C THR A 87 -14.65 8.01 3.17
N LYS A 88 -14.72 7.52 1.93
CA LYS A 88 -15.33 6.22 1.65
C LYS A 88 -14.39 5.12 2.15
N ALA A 89 -14.97 4.14 2.83
CA ALA A 89 -14.23 2.96 3.26
C ALA A 89 -13.53 2.32 2.05
N GLY A 90 -12.20 2.21 2.14
CA GLY A 90 -11.40 1.42 1.25
C GLY A 90 -11.38 -0.03 1.69
N TRP A 91 -10.81 -0.89 0.85
CA TRP A 91 -10.56 -2.28 1.23
C TRP A 91 -9.11 -2.40 1.70
N PHE A 92 -8.92 -2.84 2.94
CA PHE A 92 -7.62 -2.86 3.61
C PHE A 92 -7.15 -4.30 3.78
N ILE A 93 -5.83 -4.48 3.66
CA ILE A 93 -5.14 -5.78 3.72
C ILE A 93 -5.38 -6.52 5.04
N ARG A 94 -5.70 -5.83 6.14
CA ARG A 94 -6.03 -6.46 7.43
C ARG A 94 -7.07 -7.57 7.31
N GLU A 95 -8.08 -7.41 6.46
CA GLU A 95 -9.09 -8.47 6.24
C GLU A 95 -8.50 -9.73 5.56
N SER A 96 -7.32 -9.61 4.94
CA SER A 96 -6.65 -10.68 4.18
C SER A 96 -5.39 -11.23 4.83
N TYR A 97 -4.80 -10.51 5.78
CA TYR A 97 -3.54 -10.89 6.45
C TYR A 97 -3.64 -10.68 7.96
N PRO A 98 -4.53 -11.44 8.65
CA PRO A 98 -4.73 -11.33 10.10
C PRO A 98 -3.47 -11.64 10.93
N GLU A 99 -2.49 -12.32 10.32
CA GLU A 99 -1.22 -12.69 10.92
C GLU A 99 -0.25 -11.51 11.06
N TYR A 100 -0.55 -10.36 10.46
CA TYR A 100 0.22 -9.13 10.62
C TYR A 100 -0.55 -8.09 11.42
N ARG A 101 0.08 -7.57 12.47
CA ARG A 101 -0.47 -6.47 13.26
C ARG A 101 0.56 -5.35 13.36
N PHE A 102 0.08 -4.12 13.28
CA PHE A 102 0.92 -2.95 13.41
C PHE A 102 0.49 -2.20 14.65
N GLY A 103 1.38 -2.03 15.61
CA GLY A 103 1.21 -1.14 16.75
C GLY A 103 1.99 0.15 16.51
N SER A 104 1.57 1.24 17.14
CA SER A 104 2.37 2.47 17.17
C SER A 104 2.84 2.71 18.60
N PRO A 105 4.15 2.76 18.87
CA PRO A 105 4.68 3.10 20.19
C PRO A 105 4.38 4.55 20.58
N VAL A 106 3.99 5.38 19.60
CA VAL A 106 3.65 6.79 19.78
C VAL A 106 2.35 7.15 19.07
N PRO A 107 1.50 8.00 19.67
CA PRO A 107 1.57 8.48 21.05
C PRO A 107 1.44 7.32 22.07
N SER A 108 1.99 7.46 23.28
CA SER A 108 2.18 6.34 24.22
C SER A 108 0.89 5.60 24.58
N HIS A 109 -0.26 6.27 24.57
CA HIS A 109 -1.56 5.66 24.83
C HIS A 109 -2.15 4.90 23.62
N CYS A 110 -1.52 5.00 22.46
CA CYS A 110 -1.80 4.19 21.28
C CYS A 110 -0.92 2.93 21.20
N GLN A 111 -0.04 2.68 22.18
CA GLN A 111 0.92 1.56 22.16
C GLN A 111 0.25 0.19 21.95
N ASP A 112 -0.94 -0.01 22.52
CA ASP A 112 -1.71 -1.26 22.38
C ASP A 112 -2.76 -1.22 21.25
N SER A 113 -2.78 -0.13 20.48
CA SER A 113 -3.74 0.08 19.41
C SER A 113 -3.19 -0.35 18.06
N GLU A 114 -3.99 -1.14 17.34
CA GLU A 114 -3.66 -1.51 15.97
C GLU A 114 -3.78 -0.31 15.01
N CYS A 115 -2.79 -0.16 14.12
CA CYS A 115 -2.58 0.94 13.19
C CYS A 115 -2.79 0.48 11.73
N VAL A 116 -4.03 0.17 11.39
CA VAL A 116 -4.47 -0.38 10.11
C VAL A 116 -4.18 0.57 8.95
N GLY A 117 -4.39 1.87 9.14
CA GLY A 117 -4.10 2.90 8.15
C GLY A 117 -2.63 2.95 7.77
N PHE A 118 -1.77 2.96 8.78
CA PHE A 118 -0.32 2.94 8.60
C PHE A 118 0.18 1.64 7.97
N ALA A 119 -0.35 0.49 8.39
CA ALA A 119 -0.03 -0.81 7.81
C ALA A 119 -0.24 -0.81 6.29
N TYR A 120 -1.43 -0.37 5.85
CA TYR A 120 -1.75 -0.26 4.43
C TYR A 120 -0.81 0.70 3.71
N ALA A 121 -0.47 1.81 4.34
CA ALA A 121 0.37 2.83 3.73
C ALA A 121 1.78 2.31 3.44
N ILE A 122 2.39 1.60 4.40
CA ILE A 122 3.70 0.95 4.22
C ILE A 122 3.67 -0.03 3.06
N GLU A 123 2.71 -0.95 3.04
CA GLU A 123 2.66 -2.03 2.05
C GLU A 123 2.43 -1.54 0.63
N ASN A 124 1.89 -0.33 0.48
CA ASN A 124 1.53 0.26 -0.80
C ASN A 124 2.30 1.55 -1.11
N ASN A 125 3.38 1.85 -0.37
CA ASN A 125 4.16 3.08 -0.52
C ASN A 125 3.29 4.34 -0.60
N CYS A 126 2.28 4.42 0.27
CA CYS A 126 1.35 5.54 0.39
C CYS A 126 1.72 6.41 1.59
N LEU A 127 1.11 7.59 1.68
CA LEU A 127 1.23 8.44 2.87
C LEU A 127 0.07 8.20 3.82
N THR A 128 0.29 8.45 5.10
CA THR A 128 -0.81 8.59 6.08
C THR A 128 -1.16 10.04 6.38
N TRP A 129 -2.33 10.28 6.95
CA TRP A 129 -2.77 11.59 7.45
C TRP A 129 -3.63 11.40 8.72
N SER A 130 -3.57 12.36 9.64
CA SER A 130 -4.27 12.32 10.93
C SER A 130 -5.16 13.55 11.16
N LEU A 131 -6.32 13.34 11.78
CA LEU A 131 -7.14 14.41 12.33
C LEU A 131 -6.56 14.82 13.70
N ASP A 132 -5.60 15.73 13.70
CA ASP A 132 -4.72 15.95 14.85
C ASP A 132 -5.20 17.08 15.78
N ALA A 133 -6.28 16.82 16.52
CA ALA A 133 -6.84 17.82 17.44
C ALA A 133 -5.89 18.22 18.57
N ASN A 134 -5.05 17.29 19.01
CA ASN A 134 -4.17 17.43 20.18
C ASN A 134 -2.70 17.69 19.82
N GLN A 135 -2.37 17.86 18.54
CA GLN A 135 -0.99 18.03 18.05
C GLN A 135 -0.05 16.86 18.39
N GLU A 136 -0.59 15.65 18.43
CA GLU A 136 0.18 14.44 18.71
C GLU A 136 0.71 13.76 17.44
N TRP A 137 0.18 14.14 16.28
CA TRP A 137 0.56 13.61 14.96
C TRP A 137 1.28 14.69 14.13
N THR A 138 2.31 15.32 14.69
CA THR A 138 3.02 16.46 14.07
C THR A 138 4.25 16.08 13.24
N ASP A 139 4.81 14.89 13.44
CA ASP A 139 5.96 14.39 12.70
C ASP A 139 5.59 13.90 11.29
N TYR A 140 6.61 13.86 10.44
CA TYR A 140 6.53 13.38 9.04
C TYR A 140 6.66 11.86 8.92
N GLN A 141 7.17 11.21 9.97
CA GLN A 141 7.38 9.78 10.02
C GLN A 141 7.11 9.27 11.43
N TYR A 142 6.54 8.08 11.52
CA TYR A 142 6.33 7.37 12.77
C TYR A 142 6.93 5.98 12.65
N ASP A 143 7.72 5.62 13.65
CA ASP A 143 8.17 4.25 13.80
C ASP A 143 7.02 3.43 14.37
N LEU A 144 6.79 2.28 13.77
CA LEU A 144 5.73 1.35 14.10
C LEU A 144 6.33 0.00 14.46
N VAL A 145 5.63 -0.72 15.31
CA VAL A 145 5.97 -2.09 15.67
C VAL A 145 5.13 -3.02 14.80
N ARG A 146 5.77 -3.74 13.89
CA ARG A 146 5.12 -4.81 13.13
C ARG A 146 5.32 -6.12 13.88
N LEU A 147 4.20 -6.72 14.26
CA LEU A 147 4.12 -8.07 14.81
C LEU A 147 3.74 -9.01 13.68
N VAL A 148 4.60 -10.00 13.44
CA VAL A 148 4.38 -11.08 12.50
C VAL A 148 4.11 -12.34 13.30
N ILE A 149 2.87 -12.79 13.27
CA ILE A 149 2.47 -14.07 13.86
C ILE A 149 2.72 -15.12 12.78
N ASP A 150 3.48 -16.16 13.10
CA ASP A 150 3.60 -17.31 12.19
C ASP A 150 2.19 -17.87 11.88
N GLU A 151 1.97 -18.43 10.69
CA GLU A 151 0.67 -18.99 10.30
C GLU A 151 0.23 -20.16 11.23
N ASP A 152 1.18 -20.72 11.99
CA ASP A 152 0.96 -21.74 13.03
C ASP A 152 0.62 -21.16 14.42
N GLY A 153 0.64 -19.84 14.57
CA GLY A 153 0.31 -19.11 15.81
C GLY A 153 1.36 -19.23 16.92
N GLY A 154 2.54 -19.78 16.61
CA GLY A 154 3.57 -20.13 17.60
C GLY A 154 4.58 -19.01 17.85
N ASP A 155 5.20 -18.50 16.80
CA ASP A 155 6.27 -17.50 16.90
C ASP A 155 5.74 -16.11 16.53
N ILE A 156 6.16 -15.10 17.31
CA ILE A 156 5.87 -13.69 17.05
C ILE A 156 7.20 -13.00 16.80
N ASP A 157 7.45 -12.64 15.55
CA ASP A 157 8.56 -11.76 15.21
C ASP A 157 8.12 -10.31 15.35
N GLU A 158 8.99 -9.49 15.95
CA GLU A 158 8.79 -8.07 16.12
C GLU A 158 9.84 -7.30 15.32
N GLU A 159 9.40 -6.37 14.48
CA GLU A 159 10.29 -5.45 13.79
C GLU A 159 9.80 -4.01 13.92
N THR A 160 10.75 -3.07 13.87
CA THR A 160 10.46 -1.64 13.77
C THR A 160 10.48 -1.20 12.32
N ILE A 161 9.41 -0.55 11.88
CA ILE A 161 9.26 -0.04 10.51
C ILE A 161 8.74 1.39 10.52
N SER A 162 9.30 2.24 9.66
CA SER A 162 8.92 3.65 9.61
C SER A 162 7.85 3.90 8.54
N ALA A 163 6.81 4.65 8.90
CA ALA A 163 5.73 5.03 8.01
C ALA A 163 5.64 6.54 7.83
N TRP A 164 5.44 6.99 6.60
CA TRP A 164 5.31 8.40 6.28
C TRP A 164 3.92 8.95 6.61
N HIS A 165 3.89 10.18 7.09
CA HIS A 165 2.71 10.87 7.58
C HIS A 165 2.69 12.34 7.13
N ILE A 166 1.51 12.81 6.71
CA ILE A 166 1.23 14.21 6.38
C ILE A 166 0.71 14.90 7.66
N PRO A 167 1.50 15.75 8.31
CA PRO A 167 1.00 16.54 9.44
C PRO A 167 0.00 17.60 8.98
N ALA A 168 -0.66 18.25 9.94
CA ALA A 168 -1.64 19.32 9.67
C ALA A 168 -1.04 20.49 8.86
N SER A 169 0.26 20.73 8.94
CA SER A 169 0.97 21.71 8.11
C SER A 169 1.03 21.33 6.61
N GLY A 170 0.62 20.11 6.27
CA GLY A 170 0.50 19.61 4.92
C GLY A 170 1.79 19.02 4.35
N LEU A 171 1.80 18.88 3.03
CA LEU A 171 2.96 18.39 2.28
C LEU A 171 4.09 19.42 2.29
N ASN A 172 5.33 18.93 2.29
CA ASN A 172 6.53 19.75 2.21
C ASN A 172 7.55 19.14 1.24
N ALA A 173 8.72 19.79 1.10
CA ALA A 173 9.79 19.33 0.24
C ALA A 173 10.30 17.91 0.57
N THR A 174 10.26 17.50 1.84
CA THR A 174 10.68 16.16 2.28
C THR A 174 9.76 15.07 1.71
N HIS A 175 8.44 15.30 1.72
CA HIS A 175 7.49 14.38 1.08
C HIS A 175 7.71 14.30 -0.43
N GLN A 176 8.00 15.44 -1.07
CA GLN A 176 8.28 15.47 -2.51
C GLN A 176 9.52 14.65 -2.85
N LEU A 177 10.59 14.75 -2.05
CA LEU A 177 11.79 13.94 -2.22
C LEU A 177 11.52 12.44 -2.07
N TYR A 178 10.73 12.04 -1.06
CA TYR A 178 10.29 10.65 -0.92
C TYR A 178 9.58 10.16 -2.19
N PHE A 179 8.66 10.96 -2.74
CA PHE A 179 7.92 10.61 -3.96
C PHE A 179 8.76 10.55 -5.22
N ASP A 180 9.73 11.45 -5.36
CA ASP A 180 10.61 11.48 -6.52
C ASP A 180 11.54 10.27 -6.51
N ASN A 181 11.85 9.74 -5.33
CA ASN A 181 12.68 8.55 -5.16
C ASN A 181 11.93 7.21 -5.31
N LEU A 182 10.59 7.19 -5.18
CA LEU A 182 9.82 5.94 -5.35
C LEU A 182 9.89 5.43 -6.79
N LEU A 183 9.55 6.28 -7.75
CA LEU A 183 9.58 6.01 -9.19
C LEU A 183 10.01 7.27 -9.94
N SER A 184 10.89 7.09 -10.92
CA SER A 184 11.25 8.14 -11.88
C SER A 184 10.05 8.57 -12.72
N ALA A 185 10.14 9.73 -13.39
CA ALA A 185 9.05 10.23 -14.24
C ALA A 185 8.65 9.24 -15.36
N ALA A 186 9.63 8.56 -15.96
CA ALA A 186 9.38 7.55 -16.99
C ALA A 186 8.66 6.31 -16.42
N GLU A 187 9.08 5.85 -15.25
CA GLU A 187 8.44 4.73 -14.55
C GLU A 187 7.01 5.05 -14.12
N LYS A 188 6.77 6.28 -13.61
CA LYS A 188 5.42 6.78 -13.31
C LYS A 188 4.54 6.75 -14.56
N GLN A 189 5.07 7.15 -15.71
CA GLN A 189 4.32 7.11 -16.97
C GLN A 189 3.97 5.68 -17.40
N ILE A 190 4.86 4.70 -17.21
CA ILE A 190 4.58 3.29 -17.48
C ILE A 190 3.43 2.79 -16.58
N ALA A 191 3.55 2.98 -15.27
CA ALA A 191 2.52 2.54 -14.32
C ALA A 191 1.15 3.19 -14.61
N GLN A 192 1.17 4.47 -15.01
CA GLN A 192 -0.04 5.23 -15.33
C GLN A 192 -0.58 5.01 -16.74
N SER A 193 0.16 4.41 -17.67
CA SER A 193 -0.33 4.11 -19.02
C SER A 193 -1.06 2.77 -19.08
N CYS A 194 -0.70 1.84 -18.21
CA CYS A 194 -1.32 0.52 -18.12
C CYS A 194 -2.78 0.61 -17.66
N ARG A 195 -3.70 0.00 -18.40
CA ARG A 195 -5.14 -0.09 -18.08
C ARG A 195 -5.59 -1.54 -17.86
N SER A 196 -4.82 -2.49 -18.38
CA SER A 196 -5.05 -3.92 -18.32
C SER A 196 -3.72 -4.66 -18.15
N GLY A 197 -3.78 -5.93 -17.71
CA GLY A 197 -2.58 -6.77 -17.76
C GLY A 197 -2.15 -7.11 -19.19
N GLN A 198 -3.04 -6.97 -20.19
CA GLN A 198 -2.66 -7.10 -21.60
C GLN A 198 -1.71 -5.97 -22.02
N ASP A 199 -1.91 -4.74 -21.53
CA ASP A 199 -1.00 -3.63 -21.82
C ASP A 199 0.43 -3.90 -21.29
N LEU A 200 0.52 -4.53 -20.11
CA LEU A 200 1.81 -4.97 -19.54
C LEU A 200 2.48 -6.03 -20.40
N LEU A 201 1.71 -7.00 -20.91
CA LEU A 201 2.21 -8.07 -21.76
C LEU A 201 2.69 -7.54 -23.12
N ASP A 202 1.89 -6.68 -23.77
CA ASP A 202 2.18 -6.13 -25.08
C ASP A 202 3.45 -5.26 -25.09
N ASN A 203 3.81 -4.69 -23.93
CA ASN A 203 5.00 -3.86 -23.76
C ASN A 203 6.10 -4.54 -22.93
N TRP A 204 5.95 -5.84 -22.62
CA TRP A 204 6.78 -6.52 -21.63
C TRP A 204 8.28 -6.41 -21.92
N GLU A 205 8.69 -6.74 -23.14
CA GLU A 205 10.10 -6.72 -23.53
C GLU A 205 10.71 -5.31 -23.49
N ASN A 206 9.89 -4.28 -23.75
CA ASN A 206 10.32 -2.88 -23.75
C ASN A 206 10.48 -2.34 -22.33
N TRP A 207 9.60 -2.72 -21.41
CA TRP A 207 9.59 -2.18 -20.04
C TRP A 207 10.40 -3.04 -19.08
N PHE A 208 10.44 -4.35 -19.28
CA PHE A 208 10.94 -5.33 -18.33
C PHE A 208 12.02 -6.24 -18.93
N SER A 209 13.09 -5.65 -19.45
CA SER A 209 14.15 -6.35 -20.19
C SER A 209 14.87 -7.46 -19.40
N VAL A 210 14.88 -7.41 -18.07
CA VAL A 210 15.52 -8.41 -17.21
C VAL A 210 14.53 -9.29 -16.44
N LEU A 211 13.22 -9.08 -16.63
CA LEU A 211 12.20 -9.96 -16.06
C LEU A 211 11.74 -10.99 -17.10
N ARG A 212 11.47 -12.21 -16.65
CA ARG A 212 10.99 -13.31 -17.49
C ARG A 212 9.70 -13.86 -16.92
N LEU A 213 8.65 -13.91 -17.73
CA LEU A 213 7.39 -14.51 -17.30
C LEU A 213 7.41 -16.02 -17.52
N THR A 214 6.83 -16.75 -16.58
CA THR A 214 6.32 -18.09 -16.83
C THR A 214 4.93 -18.01 -17.47
N SER A 215 4.46 -19.10 -18.07
CA SER A 215 3.10 -19.19 -18.63
C SER A 215 2.01 -18.96 -17.57
N VAL A 216 2.27 -19.35 -16.31
CA VAL A 216 1.36 -19.13 -15.18
C VAL A 216 1.27 -17.65 -14.84
N ALA A 217 2.40 -16.95 -14.75
CA ALA A 217 2.42 -15.51 -14.51
C ALA A 217 1.78 -14.71 -15.67
N GLU A 218 2.01 -15.11 -16.93
CA GLU A 218 1.33 -14.52 -18.09
C GLU A 218 -0.20 -14.63 -17.97
N TYR A 219 -0.70 -15.83 -17.63
CA TYR A 219 -2.12 -16.03 -17.41
C TYR A 219 -2.66 -15.16 -16.26
N GLY A 220 -1.90 -15.05 -15.18
CA GLY A 220 -2.19 -14.16 -14.06
C GLY A 220 -2.37 -12.70 -14.49
N LEU A 221 -1.47 -12.19 -15.34
CA LEU A 221 -1.59 -10.83 -15.90
C LEU A 221 -2.84 -10.69 -16.76
N ARG A 222 -3.13 -11.63 -17.67
CA ARG A 222 -4.32 -11.56 -18.54
C ARG A 222 -5.64 -11.52 -17.76
N THR A 223 -5.68 -12.18 -16.60
CA THR A 223 -6.88 -12.28 -15.76
C THR A 223 -6.92 -11.24 -14.63
N LEU A 224 -5.91 -10.38 -14.53
CA LEU A 224 -5.78 -9.40 -13.47
C LEU A 224 -6.92 -8.37 -13.52
N PRO A 225 -7.62 -8.10 -12.41
CA PRO A 225 -8.62 -7.04 -12.37
C PRO A 225 -7.99 -5.68 -12.69
N GLY A 226 -8.67 -4.84 -13.49
CA GLY A 226 -8.13 -3.55 -13.93
C GLY A 226 -7.64 -2.64 -12.81
N ALA A 227 -8.32 -2.64 -11.66
CA ALA A 227 -7.92 -1.85 -10.50
C ALA A 227 -6.55 -2.25 -9.91
N MET A 228 -6.06 -3.45 -10.21
CA MET A 228 -4.84 -4.04 -9.67
C MET A 228 -3.66 -3.93 -10.63
N VAL A 229 -3.91 -3.52 -11.87
CA VAL A 229 -2.88 -3.39 -12.92
C VAL A 229 -1.79 -2.42 -12.51
N GLN A 230 -2.16 -1.24 -12.02
CA GLN A 230 -1.19 -0.25 -11.59
C GLN A 230 -0.36 -0.74 -10.37
N PRO A 231 -0.95 -1.26 -9.28
CA PRO A 231 -0.18 -1.86 -8.18
C PRO A 231 0.81 -2.95 -8.62
N ILE A 232 0.43 -3.79 -9.59
CA ILE A 232 1.32 -4.82 -10.15
C ILE A 232 2.42 -4.18 -11.00
N ALA A 233 2.09 -3.21 -11.85
CA ALA A 233 3.06 -2.50 -12.66
C ALA A 233 4.15 -1.84 -11.80
N GLU A 234 3.78 -1.17 -10.71
CA GLU A 234 4.72 -0.54 -9.78
C GLU A 234 5.69 -1.56 -9.16
N ARG A 235 5.21 -2.74 -8.78
CA ARG A 235 6.05 -3.85 -8.25
C ARG A 235 6.99 -4.40 -9.31
N LEU A 236 6.49 -4.63 -10.52
CA LEU A 236 7.31 -5.10 -11.65
C LEU A 236 8.39 -4.08 -12.02
N ILE A 237 8.07 -2.78 -12.01
CA ILE A 237 9.06 -1.73 -12.23
C ILE A 237 10.14 -1.77 -11.15
N THR A 238 9.76 -1.91 -9.88
CA THR A 238 10.73 -2.01 -8.79
C THR A 238 11.65 -3.23 -8.94
N LEU A 239 11.09 -4.40 -9.28
CA LEU A 239 11.88 -5.60 -9.57
C LEU A 239 12.82 -5.37 -10.76
N GLN A 240 12.32 -4.83 -11.87
CA GLN A 240 13.12 -4.53 -13.06
C GLN A 240 14.27 -3.57 -12.72
N ARG A 241 14.02 -2.51 -11.96
CA ARG A 241 15.04 -1.54 -11.56
C ARG A 241 16.14 -2.18 -10.72
N TYR A 242 15.75 -3.02 -9.77
CA TYR A 242 16.68 -3.75 -8.91
C TYR A 242 17.52 -4.73 -9.72
N PHE A 243 16.88 -5.63 -10.45
CA PHE A 243 17.57 -6.70 -11.18
C PHE A 243 18.37 -6.21 -12.38
N LYS A 244 18.04 -5.03 -12.94
CA LYS A 244 18.83 -4.42 -14.02
C LYS A 244 20.26 -4.07 -13.60
N HIS A 245 20.49 -3.82 -12.31
CA HIS A 245 21.81 -3.48 -11.76
C HIS A 245 22.36 -4.59 -10.86
N TRP A 246 21.67 -5.72 -10.77
CA TRP A 246 22.08 -6.86 -9.98
C TRP A 246 23.23 -7.60 -10.67
N ASP A 247 24.23 -8.00 -9.89
CA ASP A 247 25.49 -8.58 -10.36
C ASP A 247 25.55 -10.11 -10.17
N GLY A 248 24.46 -10.72 -9.71
CA GLY A 248 24.38 -12.16 -9.44
C GLY A 248 24.74 -12.54 -8.00
N ALA A 249 25.15 -11.60 -7.15
CA ALA A 249 25.37 -11.85 -5.72
C ALA A 249 24.06 -12.22 -4.99
N PRO A 250 24.11 -12.81 -3.78
CA PRO A 250 22.90 -13.02 -2.99
C PRO A 250 22.06 -11.74 -2.90
N ALA A 251 20.80 -11.82 -3.35
CA ALA A 251 19.94 -10.66 -3.44
C ALA A 251 19.50 -10.20 -2.06
N ASP A 252 19.69 -8.92 -1.77
CA ASP A 252 19.10 -8.25 -0.60
C ASP A 252 17.78 -7.58 -1.00
N TYR A 253 16.67 -8.19 -0.59
CA TYR A 253 15.33 -7.74 -0.92
C TYR A 253 14.78 -6.65 0.00
N SER A 254 15.50 -6.27 1.06
CA SER A 254 15.07 -5.21 1.98
C SER A 254 14.86 -3.86 1.26
N PHE A 255 15.55 -3.64 0.13
CA PHE A 255 15.45 -2.42 -0.68
C PHE A 255 14.26 -2.38 -1.65
N LEU A 256 13.53 -3.48 -1.84
CA LEU A 256 12.45 -3.56 -2.84
C LEU A 256 11.14 -2.90 -2.37
N GLY A 257 10.97 -2.65 -1.07
CA GLY A 257 9.70 -2.19 -0.51
C GLY A 257 8.56 -3.20 -0.73
N PHE A 258 7.31 -2.72 -0.72
CA PHE A 258 6.08 -3.51 -1.02
C PHE A 258 5.91 -4.81 -0.22
N HIS A 259 6.51 -4.88 0.97
CA HIS A 259 6.61 -6.07 1.82
C HIS A 259 7.04 -7.31 1.01
N THR A 260 8.35 -7.41 0.78
CA THR A 260 8.96 -8.52 0.03
C THR A 260 9.54 -9.52 1.02
N THR A 261 8.99 -10.74 1.06
CA THR A 261 9.38 -11.79 2.02
C THR A 261 9.35 -13.17 1.36
N PRO A 262 10.10 -14.15 1.89
CA PRO A 262 9.91 -15.54 1.51
C PRO A 262 8.60 -16.06 2.13
N GLU A 263 8.04 -17.12 1.55
CA GLU A 263 6.94 -17.87 2.15
C GLU A 263 7.41 -18.68 3.36
N SER A 264 6.48 -18.97 4.27
CA SER A 264 6.77 -19.75 5.49
C SER A 264 7.25 -21.16 5.14
N PRO A 265 8.13 -21.79 5.95
CA PRO A 265 8.56 -23.18 5.71
C PRO A 265 7.40 -24.18 5.59
N ARG A 266 6.26 -23.88 6.23
CA ARG A 266 5.03 -24.65 6.08
C ARG A 266 4.43 -24.48 4.69
N ARG A 267 4.18 -23.24 4.26
CA ARG A 267 3.57 -22.93 2.97
C ARG A 267 4.46 -23.37 1.80
N GLN A 268 5.78 -23.29 1.94
CA GLN A 268 6.74 -23.80 0.95
C GLN A 268 6.49 -25.27 0.55
N LYS A 269 6.02 -26.12 1.49
CA LYS A 269 5.69 -27.53 1.20
C LYS A 269 4.45 -27.68 0.32
N GLU A 270 3.57 -26.69 0.31
CA GLU A 270 2.34 -26.63 -0.47
C GLU A 270 2.56 -25.95 -1.83
N LEU A 271 3.71 -25.30 -2.04
CA LEU A 271 4.03 -24.51 -3.23
C LEU A 271 4.90 -25.29 -4.25
N ILE A 272 4.83 -26.62 -4.26
CA ILE A 272 5.61 -27.45 -5.20
C ILE A 272 5.31 -27.05 -6.65
N SER A 273 4.08 -26.60 -6.95
CA SER A 273 3.66 -26.08 -8.25
C SER A 273 4.38 -24.80 -8.69
N LEU A 274 5.08 -24.10 -7.79
CA LEU A 274 5.94 -22.94 -8.08
C LEU A 274 7.43 -23.31 -8.18
N THR A 275 7.74 -24.58 -8.40
CA THR A 275 9.11 -25.00 -8.72
C THR A 275 9.40 -24.73 -10.19
N LEU A 276 10.42 -23.92 -10.47
CA LEU A 276 10.89 -23.63 -11.82
C LEU A 276 12.21 -24.36 -12.07
N THR A 277 12.29 -25.06 -13.19
CA THR A 277 13.56 -25.57 -13.70
C THR A 277 14.30 -24.44 -14.43
N LEU A 278 15.40 -23.97 -13.86
CA LEU A 278 16.28 -22.96 -14.45
C LEU A 278 17.06 -23.49 -15.66
N PRO A 279 17.68 -22.63 -16.50
CA PRO A 279 18.44 -23.06 -17.67
C PRO A 279 19.60 -24.03 -17.38
N ASP A 280 20.16 -23.96 -16.17
CA ASP A 280 21.20 -24.87 -15.67
C ASP A 280 20.65 -26.24 -15.19
N ARG A 281 19.33 -26.46 -15.36
CA ARG A 281 18.57 -27.64 -14.94
C ARG A 281 18.45 -27.81 -13.43
N THR A 282 18.67 -26.76 -12.67
CA THR A 282 18.34 -26.75 -11.25
C THR A 282 16.86 -26.45 -11.06
N ASP A 283 16.21 -27.24 -10.22
CA ASP A 283 14.85 -26.96 -9.78
C ASP A 283 14.92 -26.00 -8.59
N VAL A 284 14.32 -24.83 -8.75
CA VAL A 284 14.29 -23.79 -7.72
C VAL A 284 12.85 -23.49 -7.35
N LEU A 285 12.55 -23.58 -6.07
CA LEU A 285 11.27 -23.15 -5.52
C LEU A 285 11.20 -21.62 -5.55
N MET A 286 10.14 -21.06 -6.14
CA MET A 286 9.86 -19.63 -5.98
C MET A 286 9.13 -19.39 -4.66
N ASP A 287 9.89 -19.13 -3.61
CA ASP A 287 9.36 -18.84 -2.27
C ASP A 287 9.28 -17.32 -1.99
N TRP A 288 10.04 -16.49 -2.69
CA TRP A 288 9.97 -15.03 -2.57
C TRP A 288 8.75 -14.44 -3.25
N HIS A 289 8.08 -13.52 -2.54
CA HIS A 289 6.91 -12.84 -3.05
C HIS A 289 6.79 -11.38 -2.64
N MET A 290 6.13 -10.59 -3.48
CA MET A 290 5.59 -9.26 -3.14
C MET A 290 4.08 -9.35 -2.91
N ARG A 291 3.61 -8.63 -1.89
CA ARG A 291 2.18 -8.59 -1.54
C ARG A 291 1.48 -7.46 -2.23
N TYR A 292 0.21 -7.64 -2.56
CA TYR A 292 -0.66 -6.55 -3.00
C TYR A 292 -2.11 -6.78 -2.59
N PRO A 293 -2.92 -5.72 -2.42
CA PRO A 293 -4.35 -5.88 -2.15
C PRO A 293 -5.05 -6.39 -3.41
N LEU A 294 -6.02 -7.32 -3.30
CA LEU A 294 -6.93 -7.70 -4.40
C LEU A 294 -8.36 -7.11 -4.24
N GLY A 295 -8.50 -6.09 -3.39
CA GLY A 295 -9.81 -5.61 -2.97
C GLY A 295 -10.61 -6.73 -2.31
N GLN A 296 -11.93 -6.75 -2.45
CA GLN A 296 -12.82 -7.74 -1.81
C GLN A 296 -12.52 -9.22 -2.10
N ARG A 297 -11.57 -9.52 -3.00
CA ARG A 297 -11.14 -10.87 -3.36
C ARG A 297 -9.98 -11.40 -2.53
N GLY A 298 -9.46 -10.64 -1.57
CA GLY A 298 -8.43 -11.14 -0.67
C GLY A 298 -7.04 -10.51 -0.88
N ALA A 299 -6.06 -11.35 -0.60
CA ALA A 299 -4.63 -11.10 -0.67
C ALA A 299 -4.07 -11.48 -2.05
N GLY A 300 -3.26 -10.62 -2.65
CA GLY A 300 -2.50 -10.91 -3.87
C GLY A 300 -1.02 -11.23 -3.61
N ARG A 301 -0.46 -12.13 -4.43
CA ARG A 301 0.95 -12.52 -4.44
C ARG A 301 1.56 -12.40 -5.84
N LEU A 302 2.72 -11.76 -5.92
CA LEU A 302 3.61 -11.81 -7.07
C LEU A 302 4.84 -12.60 -6.65
N PHE A 303 4.98 -13.83 -7.14
CA PHE A 303 6.12 -14.70 -6.85
C PHE A 303 7.22 -14.53 -7.88
N PHE A 304 8.46 -14.56 -7.41
CA PHE A 304 9.62 -14.40 -8.27
C PHE A 304 10.85 -15.15 -7.75
N VAL A 305 11.80 -15.41 -8.65
CA VAL A 305 13.10 -16.00 -8.32
C VAL A 305 14.19 -15.44 -9.24
N PRO A 306 15.34 -15.03 -8.70
CA PRO A 306 16.46 -14.58 -9.53
C PRO A 306 17.26 -15.77 -10.10
N ASP A 307 17.84 -15.57 -11.28
CA ASP A 307 18.77 -16.48 -11.91
C ASP A 307 20.11 -15.76 -12.11
N SER A 308 21.10 -16.12 -11.28
CA SER A 308 22.43 -15.50 -11.29
C SER A 308 23.25 -15.87 -12.52
N THR A 309 22.89 -16.92 -13.26
CA THR A 309 23.57 -17.32 -14.49
C THR A 309 23.20 -16.39 -15.64
N THR A 310 21.91 -16.04 -15.74
CA THR A 310 21.40 -15.17 -16.80
C THR A 310 21.29 -13.70 -16.39
N LEU A 311 21.48 -13.38 -15.10
CA LEU A 311 21.24 -12.08 -14.50
C LEU A 311 19.80 -11.59 -14.79
N THR A 312 18.85 -12.51 -14.73
CA THR A 312 17.42 -12.22 -14.90
C THR A 312 16.63 -12.61 -13.67
N CYS A 313 15.38 -12.17 -13.60
CA CYS A 313 14.45 -12.58 -12.56
C CYS A 313 13.19 -13.16 -13.20
N TYR A 314 12.86 -14.38 -12.83
CA TYR A 314 11.65 -15.07 -13.29
C TYR A 314 10.48 -14.71 -12.40
N ILE A 315 9.33 -14.44 -13.03
CA ILE A 315 8.06 -14.22 -12.35
C ILE A 315 7.22 -15.49 -12.53
N GLY A 316 6.98 -16.18 -11.44
CA GLY A 316 6.31 -17.49 -11.43
C GLY A 316 4.79 -17.39 -11.34
N TYR A 317 4.28 -16.41 -10.61
CA TYR A 317 2.86 -16.30 -10.35
C TYR A 317 2.45 -14.86 -10.06
N ILE A 318 1.28 -14.46 -10.56
CA ILE A 318 0.61 -13.21 -10.22
C ILE A 318 -0.87 -13.53 -10.01
N GLY A 319 -1.36 -13.42 -8.78
CA GLY A 319 -2.74 -13.79 -8.48
C GLY A 319 -3.08 -13.78 -7.00
N SER A 320 -4.14 -14.47 -6.62
CA SER A 320 -4.58 -14.59 -5.23
C SER A 320 -3.65 -15.48 -4.41
N LYS A 321 -3.45 -15.15 -3.12
CA LYS A 321 -2.69 -15.96 -2.15
C LYS A 321 -3.17 -17.43 -2.13
N ASP A 322 -4.49 -17.61 -2.19
CA ASP A 322 -5.13 -18.93 -2.11
C ASP A 322 -5.23 -19.64 -3.48
N GLY A 323 -4.91 -18.92 -4.55
CA GLY A 323 -4.93 -19.46 -5.91
C GLY A 323 -3.67 -20.21 -6.31
N VAL A 324 -2.68 -20.30 -5.42
CA VAL A 324 -1.48 -21.10 -5.60
C VAL A 324 -1.65 -22.43 -4.85
N THR A 325 -1.76 -23.53 -5.59
CA THR A 325 -1.91 -24.90 -5.06
C THR A 325 -1.07 -25.88 -5.83
#